data_AF-A0AAJ1U909-F1
#
_entry.id   AF-A0AAJ1U909-F1
#
_cell.length_a   1.000
_cell.length_b   1.000
_cell.length_c   1.000
_cell.angle_alpha   90.00
_cell.angle_beta   90.00
_cell.angle_gamma   90.00
#
_symmetry.space_group_name_H-M   'P 1'
#
loop_
_entity.id
_entity.type
_entity.pdbx_description
1 polymer ?
#
loop_
_entity_poly.entity_id
_entity_poly.type
_entity_poly.pdbx_seq_one_letter_code
_entity_poly.pdbx_strand_id
1 'polypeptide(L)'
;MSDDVTAAGARTGRLQLVPDGRVEPTGWICVLSRADALASIATGTLCLGPRGEGRLRRMRLGDGVAIYSPREGRRSGAVVRRFTAVGRVTGVAPYQGDGTTSQDWCRAVDLVDTGGEATVEPLLSRLSFVRDEPGWGVVFRSGFLEVTTADVAVVREAVLAAPGFPDPTDREGSDLAPAPAPVGPEAP
;
A
#
# COMPACT_ATOMS: atom_id res chain seq x y z
N MET A 1 -17.47 -36.56 -41.30
CA MET A 1 -17.90 -36.32 -39.91
C MET A 1 -16.62 -36.11 -39.14
N SER A 2 -16.25 -34.83 -39.03
CA SER A 2 -15.00 -34.36 -38.44
C SER A 2 -15.11 -34.42 -36.93
N ASP A 3 -14.07 -34.89 -36.26
CA ASP A 3 -13.76 -34.45 -34.90
C ASP A 3 -12.24 -34.41 -34.76
N ASP A 4 -11.70 -33.22 -35.02
CA ASP A 4 -10.34 -32.83 -34.73
C ASP A 4 -10.33 -32.29 -33.29
N VAL A 5 -9.90 -33.12 -32.33
CA VAL A 5 -9.64 -32.65 -30.96
C VAL A 5 -8.20 -32.14 -30.92
N THR A 6 -8.06 -30.86 -31.23
CA THR A 6 -6.87 -30.07 -30.94
C THR A 6 -6.69 -30.00 -29.41
N ALA A 7 -5.77 -30.81 -28.89
CA ALA A 7 -5.28 -30.68 -27.52
C ALA A 7 -4.39 -29.44 -27.43
N ALA A 8 -4.96 -28.34 -26.93
CA ALA A 8 -4.26 -27.10 -26.66
C ALA A 8 -3.12 -27.33 -25.66
N GLY A 9 -1.90 -27.03 -26.12
CA GLY A 9 -0.65 -27.29 -25.40
C GLY A 9 -0.60 -26.66 -24.02
N ALA A 10 -0.30 -27.50 -23.02
CA ALA A 10 0.21 -27.07 -21.73
C ALA A 10 1.54 -26.33 -21.94
N ARG A 11 1.49 -25.00 -22.03
CA ARG A 11 2.69 -24.15 -21.94
C ARG A 11 3.16 -24.15 -20.48
N THR A 12 3.91 -25.18 -20.11
CA THR A 12 4.80 -25.13 -18.95
C THR A 12 5.92 -24.14 -19.28
N GLY A 13 5.62 -22.86 -19.12
CA GLY A 13 6.60 -21.79 -19.16
C GLY A 13 7.53 -21.99 -17.97
N ARG A 14 8.76 -22.43 -18.24
CA ARG A 14 9.85 -22.41 -17.27
C ARG A 14 9.97 -20.97 -16.76
N LEU A 15 9.55 -20.73 -15.52
CA LEU A 15 9.71 -19.47 -14.82
C LEU A 15 11.21 -19.16 -14.77
N GLN A 16 11.69 -18.28 -15.65
CA GLN A 16 13.01 -17.68 -15.47
C GLN A 16 12.87 -16.62 -14.37
N LEU A 17 13.14 -17.03 -13.13
CA LEU A 17 13.59 -16.11 -12.10
C LEU A 17 14.85 -15.44 -12.64
N VAL A 18 14.78 -14.15 -12.96
CA VAL A 18 15.98 -13.35 -13.19
C VAL A 18 16.69 -13.27 -11.84
N PRO A 19 17.87 -13.89 -11.64
CA PRO A 19 18.55 -13.87 -10.35
C PRO A 19 19.20 -12.50 -10.21
N ASP A 20 18.52 -11.58 -9.55
CA ASP A 20 18.97 -10.20 -9.36
C ASP A 20 19.94 -10.09 -8.15
N GLY A 21 20.82 -11.08 -7.95
CA GLY A 21 21.96 -11.06 -7.00
C GLY A 21 21.69 -10.92 -5.49
N ARG A 22 20.50 -10.47 -5.06
CA ARG A 22 20.16 -10.28 -3.64
C ARG A 22 20.05 -11.63 -2.93
N VAL A 23 20.76 -11.73 -1.81
CA VAL A 23 20.86 -12.95 -0.99
C VAL A 23 19.70 -13.06 0.02
N GLU A 24 19.12 -11.93 0.43
CA GLU A 24 18.05 -11.86 1.45
C GLU A 24 16.77 -11.21 0.91
N PRO A 25 15.58 -11.57 1.46
CA PRO A 25 14.33 -10.87 1.15
C PRO A 25 14.44 -9.38 1.43
N THR A 26 13.78 -8.58 0.60
CA THR A 26 13.72 -7.12 0.76
C THR A 26 12.35 -6.68 1.29
N GLY A 27 12.26 -5.43 1.74
CA GLY A 27 11.01 -4.83 2.18
C GLY A 27 10.45 -3.87 1.15
N TRP A 28 9.12 -3.71 1.13
CA TRP A 28 8.43 -2.75 0.27
C TRP A 28 7.44 -1.92 1.06
N ILE A 29 7.46 -0.60 0.86
CA ILE A 29 6.36 0.28 1.23
C ILE A 29 5.53 0.60 -0.02
N CYS A 30 4.25 0.24 0.02
CA CYS A 30 3.30 0.52 -1.06
C CYS A 30 2.33 1.61 -0.62
N VAL A 31 2.16 2.65 -1.42
CA VAL A 31 1.27 3.77 -1.08
C VAL A 31 -0.05 3.60 -1.80
N LEU A 32 -1.09 3.25 -1.05
CA LEU A 32 -2.44 3.02 -1.56
C LEU A 32 -3.43 3.90 -0.81
N SER A 33 -4.60 4.16 -1.39
CA SER A 33 -5.70 4.68 -0.58
C SER A 33 -6.09 3.66 0.50
N ARG A 34 -6.73 4.10 1.59
CA ARG A 34 -7.23 3.18 2.63
C ARG A 34 -8.20 2.17 2.04
N ALA A 35 -9.12 2.63 1.18
CA ALA A 35 -10.06 1.75 0.48
C ALA A 35 -9.35 0.69 -0.37
N ASP A 36 -8.31 1.08 -1.13
CA ASP A 36 -7.51 0.13 -1.92
C ASP A 36 -6.73 -0.84 -1.03
N ALA A 37 -6.25 -0.39 0.15
CA ALA A 37 -5.56 -1.25 1.11
C ALA A 37 -6.48 -2.35 1.67
N LEU A 38 -7.70 -1.98 2.07
CA LEU A 38 -8.71 -2.93 2.54
C LEU A 38 -9.13 -3.91 1.44
N ALA A 39 -9.27 -3.42 0.21
CA ALA A 39 -9.51 -4.30 -0.94
C ALA A 39 -8.36 -5.30 -1.12
N SER A 40 -7.10 -4.85 -1.03
CA SER A 40 -5.93 -5.71 -1.12
C SER A 40 -5.87 -6.79 -0.04
N ILE A 41 -6.28 -6.48 1.19
CA ILE A 41 -6.41 -7.48 2.27
C ILE A 41 -7.46 -8.51 1.88
N ALA A 42 -8.66 -8.07 1.48
CA ALA A 42 -9.77 -8.94 1.18
C ALA A 42 -9.51 -9.88 -0.02
N THR A 43 -8.76 -9.41 -1.02
CA THR A 43 -8.48 -10.18 -2.24
C THR A 43 -7.18 -10.97 -2.17
N GLY A 44 -6.26 -10.64 -1.26
CA GLY A 44 -4.90 -11.17 -1.28
C GLY A 44 -4.08 -10.67 -2.48
N THR A 45 -4.41 -9.47 -2.98
CA THR A 45 -3.77 -8.91 -4.19
C THR A 45 -3.36 -7.46 -3.99
N LEU A 46 -2.09 -7.16 -4.27
CA LEU A 46 -1.58 -5.80 -4.34
C LEU A 46 -1.66 -5.31 -5.78
N CYS A 47 -2.61 -4.42 -6.07
CA CYS A 47 -2.79 -3.85 -7.40
C CYS A 47 -2.26 -2.42 -7.47
N LEU A 48 -1.49 -2.14 -8.52
CA LEU A 48 -1.01 -0.81 -8.88
C LEU A 48 -1.63 -0.42 -10.22
N GLY A 49 -1.80 0.89 -10.43
CA GLY A 49 -2.34 1.43 -11.69
C GLY A 49 -1.63 0.93 -12.96
N PRO A 50 -2.09 1.30 -14.16
CA PRO A 50 -1.68 0.67 -15.43
C PRO A 50 -0.17 0.63 -15.73
N ARG A 51 0.63 1.49 -15.10
CA ARG A 51 2.10 1.55 -15.21
C ARG A 51 2.82 0.81 -14.08
N GLY A 52 2.11 -0.05 -13.34
CA GLY A 52 2.58 -0.71 -12.13
C GLY A 52 3.45 -1.94 -12.35
N GLU A 53 3.38 -2.56 -13.54
CA GLU A 53 4.05 -3.81 -13.86
C GLU A 53 5.54 -3.80 -13.52
N GLY A 54 6.28 -2.79 -13.99
CA GLY A 54 7.73 -2.69 -13.76
C GLY A 54 8.11 -2.47 -12.29
N ARG A 55 7.19 -1.98 -11.45
CA ARG A 55 7.38 -1.91 -9.99
C ARG A 55 7.15 -3.28 -9.36
N LEU A 56 6.03 -3.92 -9.68
CA LEU A 56 5.69 -5.23 -9.15
C LEU A 56 6.65 -6.33 -9.61
N ARG A 57 7.30 -6.19 -10.78
CA ARG A 57 8.35 -7.13 -11.24
C ARG A 57 9.57 -7.17 -10.32
N ARG A 58 9.86 -6.09 -9.59
CA ARG A 58 11.01 -6.02 -8.66
C ARG A 58 10.78 -6.81 -7.37
N MET A 59 9.52 -7.05 -7.02
CA MET A 59 9.17 -7.86 -5.86
C MET A 59 9.51 -9.33 -6.09
N ARG A 60 10.05 -9.96 -5.05
CA ARG A 60 10.36 -11.39 -4.98
C ARG A 60 9.40 -12.09 -4.03
N LEU A 61 9.24 -13.39 -4.24
CA LEU A 61 8.54 -14.26 -3.30
C LEU A 61 9.17 -14.12 -1.91
N GLY A 62 8.35 -13.88 -0.89
CA GLY A 62 8.79 -13.74 0.50
C GLY A 62 9.22 -12.34 0.92
N ASP A 63 9.34 -11.38 -0.02
CA ASP A 63 9.60 -9.98 0.34
C ASP A 63 8.54 -9.46 1.31
N GLY A 64 8.96 -8.66 2.30
CA GLY A 64 8.06 -7.99 3.22
C GLY A 64 7.29 -6.87 2.54
N VAL A 65 6.01 -6.72 2.88
CA VAL A 65 5.15 -5.64 2.35
C VAL A 65 4.55 -4.88 3.52
N ALA A 66 4.53 -3.55 3.43
CA ALA A 66 3.70 -2.69 4.24
C ALA A 66 2.95 -1.69 3.36
N ILE A 67 1.71 -1.41 3.69
CA ILE A 67 0.85 -0.46 2.99
C ILE A 67 0.73 0.80 3.82
N TYR A 68 1.08 1.93 3.21
CA TYR A 68 0.87 3.26 3.78
C TYR A 68 -0.30 3.94 3.05
N SER A 69 -1.26 4.44 3.83
CA SER A 69 -2.45 5.13 3.33
C SER A 69 -2.44 6.60 3.69
N PRO A 70 -2.16 7.51 2.73
CA PRO A 70 -2.16 8.94 2.99
C PRO A 70 -3.59 9.50 3.11
N ARG A 71 -4.57 8.86 2.45
CA ARG A 71 -5.97 9.28 2.36
C ARG A 71 -6.92 8.09 2.28
N GLU A 72 -8.18 8.36 2.59
CA GLU A 72 -9.29 7.39 2.49
C GLU A 72 -9.45 6.85 1.06
N GLY A 73 -9.52 7.73 0.07
CA GLY A 73 -9.73 7.39 -1.34
C GLY A 73 -8.58 7.83 -2.26
N ARG A 74 -8.66 7.40 -3.52
CA ARG A 74 -7.68 7.77 -4.57
C ARG A 74 -7.80 9.26 -4.90
N ARG A 75 -6.92 10.07 -4.31
CA ARG A 75 -6.91 11.56 -4.39
C ARG A 75 -8.16 12.24 -3.81
N SER A 76 -8.94 11.54 -3.00
CA SER A 76 -10.17 12.03 -2.40
C SER A 76 -10.27 11.61 -0.93
N GLY A 77 -11.25 12.18 -0.22
CA GLY A 77 -11.53 11.84 1.17
C GLY A 77 -10.53 12.43 2.18
N ALA A 78 -10.76 12.09 3.45
CA ALA A 78 -9.99 12.59 4.58
C ALA A 78 -8.51 12.15 4.52
N VAL A 79 -7.67 12.93 5.19
CA VAL A 79 -6.27 12.56 5.43
C VAL A 79 -6.24 11.42 6.45
N VAL A 80 -5.53 10.34 6.12
CA VAL A 80 -5.39 9.15 6.97
C VAL A 80 -3.99 9.15 7.59
N ARG A 81 -2.94 9.10 6.74
CA ARG A 81 -1.51 9.07 7.14
C ARG A 81 -1.19 7.95 8.11
N ARG A 82 -1.62 6.73 7.76
CA ARG A 82 -1.39 5.54 8.59
C ARG A 82 -0.79 4.41 7.78
N PHE A 83 -0.06 3.53 8.45
CA PHE A 83 0.18 2.19 7.94
C PHE A 83 -1.04 1.32 8.23
N THR A 84 -1.59 0.73 7.17
CA THR A 84 -2.92 0.10 7.19
C THR A 84 -2.86 -1.41 7.03
N ALA A 85 -1.79 -1.94 6.44
CA ALA A 85 -1.62 -3.38 6.29
C ALA A 85 -0.14 -3.75 6.25
N VAL A 86 0.17 -4.98 6.67
CA VAL A 86 1.50 -5.57 6.59
C VAL A 86 1.40 -7.02 6.18
N GLY A 87 2.42 -7.53 5.48
CA GLY A 87 2.34 -8.85 4.89
C GLY A 87 3.60 -9.26 4.16
N ARG A 88 3.44 -10.18 3.21
CA ARG A 88 4.51 -10.68 2.36
C ARG A 88 4.02 -10.95 0.94
N VAL A 89 4.94 -10.91 -0.01
CA VAL A 89 4.68 -11.30 -1.40
C VAL A 89 4.59 -12.82 -1.50
N THR A 90 3.50 -13.32 -2.09
CA THR A 90 3.26 -14.76 -2.31
C THR A 90 3.26 -15.12 -3.79
N GLY A 91 3.07 -14.15 -4.69
CA GLY A 91 3.11 -14.36 -6.14
C GLY A 91 4.52 -14.29 -6.71
N VAL A 92 4.80 -15.13 -7.71
CA VAL A 92 6.10 -15.17 -8.42
C VAL A 92 6.24 -14.16 -9.56
N ALA A 93 5.12 -13.68 -10.12
CA ALA A 93 5.10 -12.71 -11.21
C ALA A 93 3.90 -11.76 -11.10
N PRO A 94 3.99 -10.53 -11.64
CA PRO A 94 2.82 -9.68 -11.80
C PRO A 94 1.87 -10.24 -12.86
N TYR A 95 0.59 -9.92 -12.72
CA TYR A 95 -0.47 -10.28 -13.66
C TYR A 95 -1.46 -9.11 -13.79
N GLN A 96 -2.29 -9.11 -14.83
CA GLN A 96 -3.36 -8.13 -14.95
C GLN A 96 -4.50 -8.47 -13.99
N GLY A 97 -5.04 -7.47 -13.31
CA GLY A 97 -6.20 -7.66 -12.44
C GLY A 97 -7.44 -8.11 -13.22
N ASP A 98 -8.51 -8.36 -12.48
CA ASP A 98 -9.82 -8.71 -13.02
C ASP A 98 -10.88 -7.68 -12.58
N GLY A 99 -12.06 -7.75 -13.22
CA GLY A 99 -13.20 -6.89 -12.90
C GLY A 99 -12.84 -5.38 -12.88
N THR A 100 -12.99 -4.77 -11.70
CA THR A 100 -12.71 -3.35 -11.45
C THR A 100 -11.22 -2.98 -11.54
N THR A 101 -10.33 -3.97 -11.45
CA THR A 101 -8.86 -3.80 -11.54
C THR A 101 -8.29 -4.31 -12.87
N SER A 102 -9.12 -4.55 -13.87
CA SER A 102 -8.71 -5.10 -15.17
C SER A 102 -7.65 -4.28 -15.94
N GLN A 103 -7.52 -2.98 -15.64
CA GLN A 103 -6.49 -2.12 -16.22
C GLN A 103 -5.21 -2.03 -15.35
N ASP A 104 -5.27 -2.57 -14.14
CA ASP A 104 -4.22 -2.49 -13.14
C ASP A 104 -3.34 -3.75 -13.21
N TRP A 105 -2.09 -3.58 -12.77
CA TRP A 105 -1.17 -4.69 -12.59
C TRP A 105 -1.17 -5.10 -11.13
N CYS A 106 -1.31 -6.40 -10.87
CA CYS A 106 -1.44 -6.96 -9.54
C CYS A 106 -0.32 -7.94 -9.24
N ARG A 107 -0.08 -8.16 -7.94
CA ARG A 107 0.82 -9.17 -7.41
C ARG A 107 0.12 -9.87 -6.26
N ALA A 108 0.20 -11.21 -6.20
CA ALA A 108 -0.35 -11.94 -5.07
C ALA A 108 0.48 -11.67 -3.81
N VAL A 109 -0.22 -11.36 -2.72
CA VAL A 109 0.34 -11.03 -1.41
C VAL A 109 -0.51 -11.70 -0.33
N ASP A 110 0.09 -11.93 0.82
CA ASP A 110 -0.62 -12.31 2.04
C ASP A 110 -0.48 -11.15 3.03
N LEU A 111 -1.57 -10.42 3.23
CA LEU A 111 -1.66 -9.25 4.10
C LEU A 111 -2.46 -9.62 5.35
N VAL A 112 -1.95 -9.21 6.51
CA VAL A 112 -2.61 -9.42 7.78
C VAL A 112 -3.56 -8.26 8.04
N ASP A 113 -4.85 -8.57 8.20
CA ASP A 113 -5.79 -7.67 8.85
C ASP A 113 -5.58 -7.74 10.37
N THR A 114 -5.27 -6.61 10.98
CA THR A 114 -5.07 -6.52 12.43
C THR A 114 -6.22 -5.79 13.12
N GLY A 115 -7.18 -5.27 12.36
CA GLY A 115 -8.24 -4.40 12.86
C GLY A 115 -7.78 -2.99 13.26
N GLY A 116 -6.48 -2.73 13.36
CA GLY A 116 -5.87 -1.45 13.75
C GLY A 116 -4.98 -0.84 12.66
N GLU A 117 -4.73 0.48 12.77
CA GLU A 117 -3.90 1.23 11.84
C GLU A 117 -2.89 2.11 12.59
N ALA A 118 -1.60 1.97 12.30
CA ALA A 118 -0.54 2.69 12.98
C ALA A 118 -0.34 4.10 12.40
N THR A 119 -0.32 5.15 13.24
CA THR A 119 0.08 6.49 12.81
C THR A 119 1.54 6.49 12.35
N VAL A 120 1.84 7.29 11.33
CA VAL A 120 3.19 7.33 10.75
C VAL A 120 4.16 8.13 11.61
N GLU A 121 3.69 9.15 12.32
CA GLU A 121 4.50 10.13 13.04
C GLU A 121 5.45 9.50 14.07
N PRO A 122 5.02 8.57 14.94
CA PRO A 122 5.93 7.95 15.93
C PRO A 122 6.96 7.00 15.30
N LEU A 123 6.76 6.61 14.05
CA LEU A 123 7.63 5.65 13.35
C LEU A 123 8.73 6.35 12.56
N LEU A 124 8.58 7.63 12.23
CA LEU A 124 9.49 8.34 11.34
C LEU A 124 10.96 8.25 11.77
N SER A 125 11.25 8.45 13.05
CA SER A 125 12.61 8.38 13.60
C SER A 125 13.21 6.97 13.63
N ARG A 126 12.37 5.94 13.46
CA ARG A 126 12.75 4.51 13.46
C ARG A 126 12.91 3.94 12.05
N LEU A 127 12.51 4.68 11.01
CA LEU A 127 12.54 4.22 9.62
C LEU A 127 13.80 4.75 8.92
N SER A 128 14.70 3.86 8.54
CA SER A 128 16.03 4.22 8.00
C SER A 128 15.99 5.01 6.69
N PHE A 129 14.88 4.93 5.96
CA PHE A 129 14.65 5.64 4.70
C PHE A 129 14.11 7.07 4.90
N VAL A 130 13.73 7.45 6.13
CA VAL A 130 13.31 8.81 6.48
C VAL A 130 14.52 9.56 7.03
N ARG A 131 15.03 10.53 6.27
CA ARG A 131 16.22 11.32 6.63
C ARG A 131 15.89 12.67 7.26
N ASP A 132 14.84 13.32 6.76
CA ASP A 132 14.38 14.64 7.22
C ASP A 132 12.92 14.54 7.70
N GLU A 133 12.69 14.62 9.00
CA GLU A 133 11.34 14.55 9.56
C GLU A 133 10.42 15.67 9.02
N PRO A 134 10.80 16.96 8.97
CA PRO A 134 9.90 18.00 8.45
C PRO A 134 9.47 17.81 6.97
N GLY A 135 10.21 16.98 6.22
CA GLY A 135 9.98 16.68 4.80
C GLY A 135 9.54 15.25 4.51
N TRP A 136 9.21 14.45 5.52
CA TRP A 136 9.01 13.00 5.40
C TRP A 136 7.99 12.59 4.31
N GLY A 137 6.96 13.42 4.10
CA GLY A 137 5.92 13.16 3.11
C GLY A 137 6.41 13.10 1.66
N VAL A 138 7.58 13.68 1.35
CA VAL A 138 8.21 13.61 0.03
C VAL A 138 8.60 12.17 -0.32
N VAL A 139 9.06 11.41 0.68
CA VAL A 139 9.52 10.04 0.49
C VAL A 139 8.40 9.15 -0.05
N PHE A 140 7.18 9.30 0.48
CA PHE A 140 6.02 8.53 0.05
C PHE A 140 5.41 8.97 -1.30
N ARG A 141 5.86 10.09 -1.91
CA ARG A 141 5.30 10.55 -3.19
C ARG A 141 5.62 9.64 -4.37
N SER A 142 6.70 8.86 -4.29
CA SER A 142 7.05 7.87 -5.33
C SER A 142 5.98 6.78 -5.48
N GLY A 143 5.17 6.59 -4.43
CA GLY A 143 4.08 5.63 -4.37
C GLY A 143 4.51 4.19 -4.09
N PHE A 144 5.81 3.91 -4.16
CA PHE A 144 6.36 2.57 -4.09
C PHE A 144 7.86 2.65 -3.77
N LEU A 145 8.25 2.10 -2.63
CA LEU A 145 9.61 2.20 -2.13
C LEU A 145 10.17 0.84 -1.77
N GLU A 146 11.40 0.60 -2.19
CA GLU A 146 12.21 -0.48 -1.64
C GLU A 146 12.81 -0.01 -0.32
N VAL A 147 12.71 -0.84 0.71
CA VAL A 147 13.18 -0.56 2.07
C VAL A 147 13.84 -1.79 2.67
N THR A 148 14.47 -1.64 3.84
CA THR A 148 15.07 -2.78 4.52
C THR A 148 14.00 -3.68 5.16
N THR A 149 14.35 -4.94 5.42
CA THR A 149 13.51 -5.84 6.20
C THR A 149 13.30 -5.35 7.63
N ALA A 150 14.29 -4.66 8.20
CA ALA A 150 14.19 -4.02 9.51
C ALA A 150 13.12 -2.93 9.54
N ASP A 151 13.04 -2.09 8.49
CA ASP A 151 11.99 -1.07 8.39
C ASP A 151 10.59 -1.70 8.34
N VAL A 152 10.43 -2.77 7.56
CA VAL A 152 9.15 -3.51 7.51
C VAL A 152 8.82 -4.15 8.85
N ALA A 153 9.83 -4.63 9.59
CA ALA A 153 9.62 -5.19 10.92
C ALA A 153 9.13 -4.13 11.92
N VAL A 154 9.69 -2.92 11.88
CA VAL A 154 9.21 -1.77 12.68
C VAL A 154 7.75 -1.45 12.37
N VAL A 155 7.39 -1.37 11.09
CA VAL A 155 5.99 -1.10 10.69
C VAL A 155 5.07 -2.24 11.10
N ARG A 156 5.51 -3.50 10.93
CA ARG A 156 4.75 -4.69 11.32
C ARG A 156 4.45 -4.70 12.82
N GLU A 157 5.44 -4.43 13.65
CA GLU A 157 5.26 -4.32 15.11
C GLU A 157 4.20 -3.27 15.42
N ALA A 158 4.32 -2.07 14.83
CA ALA A 158 3.41 -0.96 15.08
C ALA A 158 1.97 -1.25 14.63
N VAL A 159 1.78 -1.86 13.46
CA VAL A 159 0.46 -2.22 12.93
C VAL A 159 -0.18 -3.31 13.80
N LEU A 160 0.58 -4.34 14.21
CA LEU A 160 0.08 -5.41 15.09
C LEU A 160 -0.26 -4.91 16.51
N ALA A 161 0.41 -3.86 16.97
CA ALA A 161 0.14 -3.24 18.28
C ALA A 161 -0.92 -2.13 18.22
N ALA A 162 -1.35 -1.72 17.02
CA ALA A 162 -2.29 -0.62 16.88
C ALA A 162 -3.68 -1.05 17.40
N PRO A 163 -4.30 -0.29 18.32
CA PRO A 163 -5.67 -0.55 18.70
C PRO A 163 -6.59 -0.37 17.49
N GLY A 164 -7.66 -1.17 17.47
CA GLY A 164 -8.73 -1.03 16.49
C GLY A 164 -9.18 0.43 16.43
N PHE A 165 -9.24 0.97 15.21
CA PHE A 165 -9.48 2.38 14.89
C PHE A 165 -10.44 3.10 15.88
N PRO A 166 -10.09 4.27 16.45
CA PRO A 166 -11.08 5.09 17.17
C PRO A 166 -12.16 5.54 16.17
N ASP A 167 -13.42 5.40 16.55
CA ASP A 167 -14.59 5.68 15.70
C ASP A 167 -14.41 7.05 15.00
N PRO A 168 -14.74 7.21 13.70
CA PRO A 168 -14.65 8.52 13.05
C PRO A 168 -15.44 9.63 13.77
N THR A 169 -16.36 9.26 14.66
CA THR A 169 -17.13 10.14 15.55
C THR A 169 -16.36 10.61 16.80
N ASP A 170 -15.24 10.00 17.18
CA ASP A 170 -14.35 10.44 18.28
C ASP A 170 -13.56 11.72 17.94
N ARG A 171 -13.85 12.39 16.82
CA ARG A 171 -13.37 13.75 16.52
C ARG A 171 -14.22 14.81 17.25
N GLU A 172 -14.40 14.70 18.55
CA GLU A 172 -14.84 15.83 19.37
C GLU A 172 -13.67 16.29 20.24
N GLY A 173 -13.19 17.52 19.99
CA GLY A 173 -12.21 18.19 20.85
C GLY A 173 -10.83 18.43 20.23
N SER A 174 -10.76 18.98 19.02
CA SER A 174 -9.64 19.87 18.69
C SER A 174 -10.23 21.19 18.21
N ASP A 175 -10.11 22.17 19.09
CA ASP A 175 -10.47 23.57 18.95
C ASP A 175 -10.12 24.13 17.57
N LEU A 176 -11.08 24.08 16.64
CA LEU A 176 -11.10 24.92 15.47
C LEU A 176 -12.02 26.08 15.81
N ALA A 177 -11.45 27.13 16.36
CA ALA A 177 -12.12 28.43 16.47
C ALA A 177 -12.82 28.74 15.13
N PRO A 178 -14.11 29.13 15.14
CA PRO A 178 -14.82 29.43 13.91
C PRO A 178 -14.11 30.58 13.20
N ALA A 179 -13.85 30.40 11.90
CA ALA A 179 -13.32 31.45 11.04
C ALA A 179 -14.17 32.73 11.20
N PRO A 180 -13.55 33.92 11.29
CA PRO A 180 -14.32 35.16 11.44
C PRO A 180 -15.24 35.35 10.23
N ALA A 181 -16.48 35.74 10.51
CA ALA A 181 -17.49 36.02 9.51
C ALA A 181 -17.01 37.10 8.50
N PRO A 182 -17.40 37.02 7.22
CA PRO A 182 -17.04 38.04 6.25
C PRO A 182 -17.69 39.37 6.63
N VAL A 183 -16.87 40.41 6.80
CA VAL A 183 -17.31 41.80 6.95
C VAL A 183 -17.93 42.24 5.62
N GLY A 184 -19.26 42.42 5.61
CA GLY A 184 -19.99 43.02 4.49
C GLY A 184 -19.73 44.53 4.40
N PRO A 185 -20.01 45.15 3.24
CA PRO A 185 -19.55 46.51 2.95
C PRO A 185 -20.28 47.56 3.80
N GLU A 186 -19.51 48.44 4.42
CA GLU A 186 -19.94 49.67 5.07
C GLU A 186 -20.33 50.68 3.98
N ALA A 187 -21.55 51.20 4.02
CA ALA A 187 -22.05 52.25 3.14
C ALA A 187 -22.58 53.41 3.99
N PRO A 188 -22.22 54.67 3.70
CA PRO A 188 -23.05 55.82 4.02
C PRO A 188 -24.12 56.06 2.94
#